data_AF-A0A2S6ZPV7-F1
#
_entry.id   AF-A0A2S6ZPV7-F1
#
_cell.length_a   1.000
_cell.length_b   1.000
_cell.length_c   1.000
_cell.angle_alpha   90.00
_cell.angle_beta   90.00
_cell.angle_gamma   90.00
#
_symmetry.space_group_name_H-M   'P 1'
#
loop_
_entity.id
_entity.type
_entity.pdbx_description
1 polymer ?
#
loop_
_entity_poly.entity_id
_entity_poly.type
_entity_poly.pdbx_seq_one_letter_code
_entity_poly.pdbx_strand_id
1 'polypeptide(L)'
;MKIQLEAQQLRFRIDEAELADLLAGRTVENLSRLPSGQGVRLLRHSVSLSDGDAACTCTAEHWQLSVPRDALERHARQLPSREGLRFSFDAGAGHAGPTALQVTFDIDVRDSARKRFPKA
;
A
#
# COMPACT_ATOMS: atom_id res chain seq x y z
N MET A 1 -8.52 1.59 0.75
CA MET A 1 -7.15 1.70 0.22
C MET A 1 -7.08 2.62 -1.00
N LYS A 2 -6.13 3.56 -1.00
CA LYS A 2 -5.79 4.48 -2.11
C LYS A 2 -4.35 4.21 -2.56
N ILE A 3 -4.11 4.31 -3.87
CA ILE A 3 -2.80 4.08 -4.48
C ILE A 3 -2.43 5.27 -5.36
N GLN A 4 -1.16 5.67 -5.30
CA GLN A 4 -0.61 6.75 -6.10
C GLN A 4 0.75 6.30 -6.65
N LEU A 5 0.97 6.50 -7.94
CA LEU A 5 2.23 6.21 -8.60
C LEU A 5 2.67 7.47 -9.35
N GLU A 6 3.91 7.88 -9.11
CA GLU A 6 4.56 8.99 -9.81
C GLU A 6 6.04 8.65 -10.03
N ALA A 7 6.42 8.39 -11.28
CA ALA A 7 7.77 7.90 -11.62
C ALA A 7 8.19 6.71 -10.71
N GLN A 8 9.30 6.85 -9.99
CA GLN A 8 9.83 5.84 -9.05
C GLN A 8 9.31 6.00 -7.61
N GLN A 9 8.13 6.59 -7.45
CA GLN A 9 7.47 6.77 -6.16
C GLN A 9 6.10 6.09 -6.19
N LEU A 10 5.90 5.10 -5.33
CA LEU A 10 4.65 4.38 -5.15
C LEU A 10 4.15 4.58 -3.72
N ARG A 11 2.87 4.93 -3.58
CA ARG A 11 2.24 5.14 -2.28
C ARG A 11 1.01 4.28 -2.12
N PHE A 12 0.99 3.49 -1.06
CA PHE A 12 -0.18 2.79 -0.56
C PHE A 12 -0.70 3.53 0.66
N ARG A 13 -2.00 3.79 0.70
CA ARG A 13 -2.66 4.37 1.87
C ARG A 13 -3.89 3.55 2.24
N ILE A 14 -3.96 3.13 3.49
CA ILE A 14 -5.09 2.39 4.05
C ILE A 14 -5.76 3.20 5.17
N ASP A 15 -7.01 2.88 5.51
CA ASP A 15 -7.68 3.44 6.69
C ASP A 15 -7.46 2.58 7.96
N GLU A 16 -7.99 3.01 9.11
CA GLU A 16 -7.82 2.26 10.37
C GLU A 16 -8.54 0.91 10.39
N ALA A 17 -9.63 0.75 9.64
CA ALA A 17 -10.33 -0.54 9.58
C ALA A 17 -9.49 -1.55 8.79
N GLU A 18 -8.95 -1.12 7.66
CA GLU A 18 -7.99 -1.89 6.87
C GLU A 18 -6.70 -2.18 7.67
N LEU A 19 -6.24 -1.27 8.53
CA LEU A 19 -5.11 -1.52 9.41
C LEU A 19 -5.42 -2.65 10.41
N ALA A 20 -6.60 -2.61 11.02
CA ALA A 20 -7.05 -3.66 11.93
C ALA A 20 -7.14 -5.02 11.21
N ASP A 21 -7.59 -5.03 9.95
CA ASP A 21 -7.59 -6.22 9.10
C ASP A 21 -6.18 -6.78 8.89
N LEU A 22 -5.21 -5.93 8.50
CA LEU A 22 -3.81 -6.34 8.34
C LEU A 22 -3.23 -6.89 9.63
N LEU A 23 -3.41 -6.20 10.76
CA LEU A 23 -2.86 -6.63 12.05
C LEU A 23 -3.44 -7.97 12.51
N ALA A 24 -4.70 -8.25 12.16
CA ALA A 24 -5.34 -9.54 12.33
C ALA A 24 -4.87 -10.63 11.34
N GLY A 25 -3.89 -10.33 10.48
CA GLY A 25 -3.32 -11.25 9.50
C GLY A 25 -4.11 -11.38 8.20
N ARG A 26 -5.14 -10.54 7.98
CA ARG A 26 -5.86 -10.49 6.70
C ARG A 26 -5.05 -9.72 5.66
N THR A 27 -5.33 -9.98 4.39
CA THR A 27 -4.83 -9.17 3.27
C THR A 27 -5.83 -8.06 2.97
N VAL A 28 -5.35 -6.83 2.82
CA VAL A 28 -6.16 -5.71 2.35
C VAL A 28 -6.06 -5.66 0.83
N GLU A 29 -7.19 -5.77 0.14
CA GLU A 29 -7.26 -5.76 -1.32
C GLU A 29 -8.04 -4.54 -1.86
N ASN A 30 -7.61 -4.02 -3.00
CA ASN A 30 -8.35 -3.05 -3.82
C ASN A 30 -8.42 -3.58 -5.25
N LEU A 31 -9.63 -3.69 -5.79
CA LEU A 31 -9.87 -4.12 -7.15
C LEU A 31 -10.45 -2.97 -7.99
N SER A 32 -9.70 -2.54 -9.00
CA SER A 32 -10.14 -1.58 -9.99
C SER A 32 -10.60 -2.29 -11.27
N ARG A 33 -11.69 -1.81 -11.87
CA ARG A 33 -12.15 -2.22 -13.20
C ARG A 33 -11.77 -1.12 -14.18
N LEU A 34 -10.83 -1.40 -15.07
CA LEU A 34 -10.29 -0.45 -16.03
C LEU A 34 -10.79 -0.77 -17.44
N PRO A 35 -11.11 0.25 -18.26
CA PRO A 35 -11.31 0.03 -19.67
C PRO A 35 -9.99 -0.41 -20.32
N SER A 36 -10.07 -1.35 -21.24
CA SER A 36 -8.95 -1.79 -22.08
C SER A 36 -9.43 -1.95 -23.51
N GLY A 37 -8.50 -1.98 -24.48
CA GLY A 37 -8.84 -2.21 -25.89
C GLY A 37 -9.52 -3.56 -26.18
N GLN A 38 -9.57 -4.48 -25.21
CA GLN A 38 -10.18 -5.81 -25.31
C GLN A 38 -11.35 -6.00 -24.32
N GLY A 39 -11.87 -4.91 -23.73
CA GLY A 39 -12.95 -4.97 -22.73
C GLY A 39 -12.49 -4.55 -21.34
N VAL A 40 -13.04 -5.14 -20.28
CA VAL A 40 -12.70 -4.78 -18.90
C VAL A 40 -11.44 -5.50 -18.44
N ARG A 41 -10.43 -4.74 -18.01
CA ARG A 41 -9.25 -5.26 -17.31
C ARG A 41 -9.42 -5.08 -15.82
N LEU A 42 -9.09 -6.12 -15.05
CA LEU A 42 -9.04 -6.05 -13.59
C LEU A 42 -7.62 -5.70 -13.16
N LEU A 43 -7.49 -4.67 -12.31
CA LEU A 43 -6.24 -4.33 -11.66
C LEU A 43 -6.42 -4.49 -10.16
N ARG A 44 -5.71 -5.46 -9.60
CA ARG A 44 -5.67 -5.75 -8.17
C ARG A 44 -4.48 -5.07 -7.52
N HIS A 45 -4.71 -4.57 -6.33
CA HIS A 45 -3.64 -4.17 -5.44
C HIS A 45 -3.87 -4.83 -4.08
N SER A 46 -2.81 -5.31 -3.46
CA SER A 46 -2.92 -5.96 -2.15
C SER A 46 -1.79 -5.57 -1.22
N VAL A 47 -2.12 -5.48 0.07
CA VAL A 47 -1.15 -5.37 1.15
C VAL A 47 -1.33 -6.55 2.08
N SER A 48 -0.23 -7.20 2.44
CA SER A 48 -0.19 -8.31 3.39
C SER A 48 0.95 -8.13 4.39
N LEU A 49 0.88 -8.84 5.52
CA LEU A 49 2.00 -8.90 6.45
C LEU A 49 3.01 -9.97 6.03
N SER A 50 4.29 -9.69 6.27
CA SER A 50 5.38 -10.66 6.21
C SER A 50 6.07 -10.78 7.57
N ASP A 51 6.58 -11.98 7.86
CA ASP A 51 7.46 -12.23 9.02
C ASP A 51 8.93 -11.93 8.70
N GLY A 52 9.25 -11.58 7.46
CA GLY A 52 10.58 -11.20 6.99
C GLY A 52 10.62 -9.75 6.50
N ASP A 53 11.55 -9.47 5.60
CA ASP A 53 11.72 -8.14 5.01
C ASP A 53 10.49 -7.71 4.19
N ALA A 54 10.42 -6.41 3.93
CA ALA A 54 9.44 -5.86 3.02
C ALA A 54 9.68 -6.42 1.61
N ALA A 55 8.61 -6.65 0.87
CA ALA A 55 8.68 -7.07 -0.53
C ALA A 55 7.65 -6.31 -1.35
N CYS A 56 8.02 -5.89 -2.55
CA CYS A 56 7.09 -5.28 -3.50
C CYS A 56 7.20 -6.05 -4.82
N THR A 57 6.06 -6.54 -5.30
CA THR A 57 5.97 -7.23 -6.59
C THR A 57 4.90 -6.59 -7.45
N CYS A 58 5.13 -6.61 -8.75
CA CYS A 58 4.25 -5.99 -9.73
C CYS A 58 4.15 -6.88 -10.96
N THR A 59 2.92 -7.28 -11.27
CA THR A 59 2.55 -7.87 -12.56
C THR A 59 1.64 -6.89 -13.28
N ALA A 60 1.30 -7.19 -14.54
CA ALA A 60 0.39 -6.35 -15.33
C ALA A 60 -1.01 -6.16 -14.70
N GLU A 61 -1.43 -7.07 -13.81
CA GLU A 61 -2.79 -7.09 -13.24
C GLU A 61 -2.82 -7.09 -11.72
N HIS A 62 -1.66 -7.28 -11.06
CA HIS A 62 -1.61 -7.41 -9.61
C HIS A 62 -0.33 -6.80 -9.04
N TRP A 63 -0.52 -5.81 -8.16
CA TRP A 63 0.53 -5.12 -7.44
C TRP A 63 0.43 -5.49 -5.96
N GLN A 64 1.50 -5.98 -5.37
CA GLN A 64 1.49 -6.47 -3.99
C GLN A 64 2.63 -5.88 -3.18
N LEU A 65 2.28 -5.39 -1.98
CA LEU A 65 3.22 -4.99 -0.94
C LEU A 65 3.10 -5.93 0.26
N SER A 66 4.21 -6.57 0.63
CA SER A 66 4.35 -7.27 1.90
C SER A 66 5.08 -6.35 2.88
N VAL A 67 4.46 -6.11 4.03
CA VAL A 67 4.98 -5.22 5.08
C VAL A 67 5.44 -6.05 6.28
N PRO A 68 6.65 -5.84 6.82
CA PRO A 68 7.11 -6.55 8.01
C PRO A 68 6.17 -6.27 9.20
N ARG A 69 5.68 -7.34 9.84
CA ARG A 69 4.75 -7.25 10.97
C ARG A 69 5.27 -6.32 12.08
N ASP A 70 6.51 -6.52 12.51
CA ASP A 70 7.11 -5.73 13.60
C ASP A 70 7.19 -4.23 13.27
N ALA A 71 7.46 -3.89 12.00
CA ALA A 71 7.50 -2.51 11.56
C ALA A 71 6.10 -1.89 11.57
N LEU A 72 5.08 -2.62 11.11
CA LEU A 72 3.70 -2.16 11.13
C LEU A 72 3.18 -1.99 12.55
N GLU A 73 3.41 -2.96 13.43
CA GLU A 73 2.97 -2.89 14.83
C GLU A 73 3.62 -1.73 15.59
N ARG A 74 4.93 -1.50 15.38
CA ARG A 74 5.63 -0.35 15.96
C ARG A 74 5.07 0.97 15.46
N HIS A 75 4.79 1.04 14.16
CA HIS A 75 4.23 2.25 13.54
C HIS A 75 2.79 2.53 13.99
N ALA A 76 1.96 1.49 14.10
CA ALA A 76 0.58 1.60 14.57
C ALA A 76 0.48 2.21 15.98
N ARG A 77 1.44 1.89 16.87
CA ARG A 77 1.51 2.47 18.23
C ARG A 77 1.83 3.97 18.25
N GLN A 78 2.30 4.53 17.14
CA GLN A 78 2.68 5.93 17.00
C GLN A 78 1.62 6.76 16.24
N LEU A 79 0.49 6.16 15.89
CA LEU A 79 -0.58 6.87 15.21
C LEU A 79 -1.30 7.85 16.17
N PRO A 80 -1.75 9.02 15.66
CA PRO A 80 -1.62 9.48 14.30
C PRO A 80 -0.21 9.98 13.98
N SER A 81 0.35 9.53 12.84
CA SER A 81 1.65 9.98 12.34
C SER A 81 1.50 10.68 11.00
N ARG A 82 2.37 11.67 10.73
CA ARG A 82 2.51 12.30 9.41
C ARG A 82 3.46 11.53 8.50
N GLU A 83 4.27 10.66 9.08
CA GLU A 83 5.24 9.83 8.38
C GLU A 83 4.65 8.45 8.14
N GLY A 84 4.79 7.92 6.92
CA GLY A 84 4.49 6.52 6.61
C GLY A 84 5.73 5.64 6.68
N LEU A 85 5.53 4.33 6.66
CA LEU A 85 6.62 3.36 6.49
C LEU A 85 7.21 3.52 5.07
N ARG A 86 8.54 3.55 4.96
CA ARG A 86 9.24 3.72 3.68
C ARG A 86 10.12 2.51 3.40
N PHE A 87 10.04 2.03 2.17
CA PHE A 87 10.81 0.91 1.65
C PHE A 87 11.42 1.28 0.31
N SER A 88 12.58 0.71 0.00
CA SER A 88 13.29 0.92 -1.26
C SER A 88 13.55 -0.43 -1.90
N PHE A 89 13.05 -0.62 -3.13
CA PHE A 89 13.22 -1.86 -3.88
C PHE A 89 14.01 -1.57 -5.15
N ASP A 90 15.06 -2.35 -5.43
CA ASP A 90 15.79 -2.22 -6.69
C ASP A 90 14.93 -2.73 -7.86
N ALA A 91 14.67 -1.90 -8.87
CA ALA A 91 13.95 -2.32 -10.07
C ALA A 91 14.87 -2.98 -11.13
N GLY A 92 16.14 -3.19 -10.80
CA GLY A 92 17.12 -3.87 -11.65
C GLY A 92 17.88 -2.95 -12.60
N ALA A 93 18.94 -3.49 -13.22
CA ALA A 93 19.80 -2.76 -14.15
C ALA A 93 19.15 -2.70 -15.54
N GLY A 94 18.71 -1.51 -15.96
CA GLY A 94 18.09 -1.33 -17.28
C GLY A 94 18.31 0.04 -17.92
N HIS A 95 18.26 1.13 -17.16
CA HIS A 95 18.36 2.48 -17.73
C HIS A 95 19.09 3.46 -16.81
N ALA A 96 19.75 4.47 -17.40
CA ALA A 96 20.53 5.48 -16.70
C ALA A 96 19.63 6.41 -15.86
N GLY A 97 19.48 6.08 -14.58
CA GLY A 97 18.70 6.85 -13.59
C GLY A 97 18.53 6.05 -12.29
N PRO A 98 17.94 6.64 -11.23
CA PRO A 98 17.62 5.89 -10.01
C PRO A 98 16.65 4.75 -10.34
N THR A 99 17.14 3.51 -10.28
CA THR A 99 16.39 2.29 -10.55
C THR A 99 15.54 1.87 -9.35
N ALA A 100 15.81 2.42 -8.16
CA ALA A 100 15.08 2.03 -6.96
C ALA A 100 13.66 2.61 -6.97
N LEU A 101 12.66 1.75 -6.78
CA LEU A 101 11.29 2.15 -6.47
C LEU A 101 11.20 2.48 -4.97
N GLN A 102 10.86 3.72 -4.66
CA GLN A 102 10.52 4.12 -3.29
C GLN A 102 9.05 3.85 -3.05
N VAL A 103 8.75 3.03 -2.04
CA VAL A 103 7.39 2.68 -1.64
C VAL A 103 7.10 3.30 -0.28
N THR A 104 6.04 4.10 -0.19
CA THR A 104 5.53 4.63 1.07
C THR A 104 4.19 3.97 1.42
N PHE A 105 4.08 3.48 2.65
CA PHE A 105 2.85 2.93 3.20
C PHE A 105 2.34 3.80 4.35
N ASP A 106 1.16 4.40 4.17
CA ASP A 106 0.54 5.34 5.10
C ASP A 106 -0.78 4.81 5.67
N ILE A 107 -1.11 5.29 6.87
CA ILE A 107 -2.40 5.07 7.51
C ILE A 107 -3.15 6.40 7.60
N ASP A 108 -4.34 6.47 7.00
CA ASP A 108 -5.22 7.62 7.05
C ASP A 108 -6.19 7.54 8.24
N VAL A 109 -5.71 8.04 9.37
CA VAL A 109 -6.45 8.13 10.64
C VAL A 109 -7.58 9.16 10.60
N ARG A 110 -7.55 10.12 9.65
CA ARG A 110 -8.58 11.18 9.56
C ARG A 110 -9.84 10.70 8.86
N ASP A 111 -9.73 9.77 7.91
CA ASP A 111 -10.88 9.22 7.21
C ASP A 111 -11.75 8.35 8.13
N SER A 112 -11.16 7.58 9.04
CA SER A 112 -11.89 6.76 10.00
C SER A 112 -12.66 7.60 11.03
N ALA A 113 -12.12 8.74 11.46
CA ALA A 113 -12.85 9.69 12.31
C ALA A 113 -14.08 10.29 11.58
N ARG A 114 -13.98 10.54 10.28
CA ARG A 114 -15.11 11.01 9.44
C ARG A 114 -16.16 9.92 9.20
N LYS A 115 -15.75 8.66 9.01
CA LYS A 115 -16.69 7.53 8.92
C LYS A 115 -17.46 7.30 10.22
N ARG A 116 -16.83 7.56 11.38
CA ARG A 116 -17.43 7.40 12.70
C ARG A 116 -18.44 8.50 13.07
N PHE A 117 -18.31 9.70 12.48
CA PHE A 117 -19.25 10.80 12.66
C PHE A 117 -19.63 11.39 11.29
N PRO A 118 -20.64 10.81 10.61
CA PRO A 118 -21.19 11.42 9.41
C PRO A 118 -21.68 12.82 9.78
N LYS A 119 -21.26 13.85 9.04
CA LYS A 119 -21.86 15.18 9.16
C LYS A 119 -23.34 15.04 8.77
N ALA A 120 -24.24 15.39 9.70
CA ALA A 120 -25.67 15.48 9.47
C ALA A 120 -26.00 16.59 8.45
#